data_AF-A0A0L0D7D7-F1
#
_entry.id   AF-A0A0L0D7D7-F1
#
_cell.length_a   1.000
_cell.length_b   1.000
_cell.length_c   1.000
_cell.angle_alpha   90.00
_cell.angle_beta   90.00
_cell.angle_gamma   90.00
#
_symmetry.space_group_name_H-M   'P 1'
#
loop_
_entity.id
_entity.type
_entity.pdbx_description
1 polymer ?
#
loop_
_entity_poly.entity_id
_entity_poly.type
_entity_poly.pdbx_seq_one_letter_code
_entity_poly.pdbx_strand_id
1 'polypeptide(L)'
;MEKLLGEQVAHVLGVEGVLVEPTQVALNGDGFEAAGLLDATTFVWKVGTTPLAHPFYIVITWIIYLSLVFGLKAVVGSRWPTKYISAIHNLGLCLASAAMLASIIVWMAVQVSAGHWQRIFCWRSMPGAPGGHDDPAATEMITDSVLVYTVTMYYYSKWWELLDTVLLAVTLKPLIFLHVYHHCVVIAMVWMWLQGGSVLAFGLGAGFNTLVHVFMYYYYMQRSLGNKVWFKKHITKLQIIQFVSSFLLAIPYLGLTFGYIPLNKRSFPSASPGDMPLLGSPVGHQCSGWYSFVFSSFINASFLYLFVAFFRSTYNRRKKDKQA
;
A
#
# COMPACT_ATOMS: atom_id res chain seq x y z
N MET A 1 -14.85 6.11 30.05
CA MET A 1 -13.70 6.66 29.31
C MET A 1 -13.59 6.03 27.91
N GLU A 2 -13.68 4.70 27.80
CA GLU A 2 -13.76 3.96 26.52
C GLU A 2 -14.98 4.34 25.64
N LYS A 3 -16.15 4.51 26.26
CA LYS A 3 -17.38 4.96 25.58
C LYS A 3 -17.27 6.37 25.00
N LEU A 4 -16.57 7.27 25.70
CA LEU A 4 -16.32 8.65 25.28
C LEU A 4 -15.29 8.74 24.15
N LEU A 5 -14.30 7.84 24.12
CA LEU A 5 -13.35 7.75 23.00
C LEU A 5 -14.05 7.24 21.72
N GLY A 6 -14.97 6.28 21.84
CA GLY A 6 -15.76 5.78 20.71
C GLY A 6 -16.67 6.84 20.09
N GLU A 7 -17.33 7.65 20.91
CA GLU A 7 -18.17 8.77 20.45
C GLU A 7 -17.34 9.87 19.78
N GLN A 8 -16.14 10.18 20.28
CA GLN A 8 -15.27 11.18 19.65
C GLN A 8 -14.68 10.70 18.31
N VAL A 9 -14.41 9.41 18.14
CA VAL A 9 -13.97 8.84 16.85
C VAL A 9 -15.10 8.87 15.82
N ALA A 10 -16.34 8.58 16.22
CA ALA A 10 -17.51 8.68 15.34
C ALA A 10 -17.77 10.13 14.88
N HIS A 11 -17.57 11.11 15.77
CA HIS A 11 -17.71 12.53 15.47
C HIS A 11 -16.60 13.06 14.52
N VAL A 12 -15.37 12.55 14.61
CA VAL A 12 -14.27 12.90 13.69
C VAL A 12 -14.45 12.27 12.30
N LEU A 13 -15.13 11.13 12.21
CA LEU A 13 -15.38 10.40 10.95
C LEU A 13 -16.72 10.75 10.28
N GLY A 14 -17.58 11.57 10.91
CA GLY A 14 -18.88 11.97 10.36
C GLY A 14 -19.91 10.85 10.26
N VAL A 15 -19.85 9.85 11.15
CA VAL A 15 -20.68 8.62 11.10
C VAL A 15 -21.76 8.60 12.20
N GLU A 16 -22.30 9.76 12.58
CA GLU A 16 -23.44 9.80 13.50
C GLU A 16 -24.71 9.27 12.80
N GLY A 17 -25.11 8.03 13.12
CA GLY A 17 -26.39 7.45 12.70
C GLY A 17 -26.38 6.01 12.20
N VAL A 18 -25.22 5.36 12.03
CA VAL A 18 -25.14 3.98 11.50
C VAL A 18 -24.92 2.97 12.63
N LEU A 19 -25.85 2.88 13.58
CA LEU A 19 -26.05 1.65 14.35
C LEU A 19 -27.06 0.80 13.56
N VAL A 20 -26.56 0.11 12.52
CA VAL A 20 -27.36 -0.86 11.77
C VAL A 20 -27.29 -2.17 12.53
N GLU A 21 -28.45 -2.64 13.02
CA GLU A 21 -28.61 -4.00 13.53
C GLU A 21 -28.10 -5.03 12.51
N PRO A 22 -27.57 -6.19 12.94
CA PRO A 22 -27.03 -7.19 12.04
C PRO A 22 -28.17 -7.86 11.25
N THR A 23 -28.59 -7.27 10.14
CA THR A 23 -29.51 -7.91 9.20
C THR A 23 -28.78 -8.96 8.41
N GLN A 24 -29.10 -10.21 8.70
CA GLN A 24 -28.87 -11.38 7.85
C GLN A 24 -29.53 -11.14 6.48
N VAL A 25 -28.78 -10.60 5.51
CA VAL A 25 -29.24 -10.52 4.12
C VAL A 25 -28.77 -11.78 3.39
N ALA A 26 -29.68 -12.74 3.33
CA ALA A 26 -29.57 -13.92 2.48
C ALA A 26 -29.58 -13.52 1.00
N LEU A 27 -28.70 -14.19 0.26
CA LEU A 27 -28.40 -14.06 -1.16
C LEU A 27 -29.63 -14.18 -2.06
N ASN A 28 -29.71 -13.33 -3.09
CA ASN A 28 -30.41 -13.64 -4.33
C ASN A 28 -29.70 -12.97 -5.53
N GLY A 29 -29.19 -13.82 -6.41
CA GLY A 29 -29.18 -13.68 -7.88
C GLY A 29 -28.63 -12.39 -8.52
N ASP A 30 -27.48 -12.56 -9.18
CA ASP A 30 -27.15 -11.96 -10.49
C ASP A 30 -27.05 -10.43 -10.63
N GLY A 31 -26.91 -9.71 -9.51
CA GLY A 31 -26.44 -8.33 -9.51
C GLY A 31 -24.93 -8.30 -9.27
N PHE A 32 -24.14 -7.77 -10.22
CA PHE A 32 -22.74 -7.40 -10.01
C PHE A 32 -22.57 -6.70 -8.64
N GLU A 33 -21.79 -7.27 -7.73
CA GLU A 33 -21.54 -6.80 -6.35
C GLU A 33 -20.75 -5.48 -6.29
N ALA A 34 -21.19 -4.43 -7.00
CA ALA A 34 -20.63 -3.09 -6.88
C ALA A 34 -20.79 -2.52 -5.45
N ALA A 35 -21.82 -2.96 -4.71
CA ALA A 35 -22.06 -2.53 -3.34
C ALA A 35 -20.90 -2.90 -2.39
N GLY A 36 -20.28 -4.07 -2.58
CA GLY A 36 -19.16 -4.52 -1.75
C GLY A 36 -17.88 -3.71 -1.91
N LEU A 37 -17.68 -3.05 -3.06
CA LEU A 37 -16.58 -2.09 -3.28
C LEU A 37 -16.86 -0.70 -2.74
N LEU A 38 -18.13 -0.35 -2.50
CA LEU A 38 -18.51 0.99 -2.04
C LEU A 38 -18.50 1.08 -0.52
N ASP A 39 -18.63 -0.05 0.18
CA ASP A 39 -18.56 -0.11 1.64
C ASP A 39 -17.21 -0.64 2.13
N ALA A 40 -16.39 0.27 2.67
CA ALA A 40 -15.09 -0.06 3.25
C ALA A 40 -15.20 -0.86 4.55
N THR A 41 -16.33 -0.80 5.26
CA THR A 41 -16.49 -1.40 6.59
C THR A 41 -16.72 -2.91 6.56
N THR A 42 -17.20 -3.43 5.44
CA THR A 42 -17.45 -4.86 5.21
C THR A 42 -16.62 -5.42 4.06
N PHE A 43 -15.63 -4.68 3.56
CA PHE A 43 -14.86 -5.06 2.39
C PHE A 43 -14.00 -6.31 2.65
N VAL A 44 -14.04 -7.25 1.70
CA VAL A 44 -13.17 -8.44 1.72
C VAL A 44 -12.49 -8.62 0.37
N TRP A 45 -11.17 -8.75 0.38
CA TRP A 45 -10.39 -9.08 -0.81
C TRP A 45 -10.62 -10.54 -1.22
N LYS A 46 -11.14 -10.77 -2.43
CA LYS A 46 -11.35 -12.11 -2.99
C LYS A 46 -11.04 -12.16 -4.48
N VAL A 47 -10.23 -13.13 -4.89
CA VAL A 47 -9.96 -13.39 -6.31
C VAL A 47 -11.24 -13.91 -6.97
N GLY A 48 -11.63 -13.32 -8.10
CA GLY A 48 -12.83 -13.67 -8.84
C GLY A 48 -14.01 -12.73 -8.62
N THR A 49 -14.09 -12.05 -7.46
CA THR A 49 -15.11 -11.02 -7.20
C THR A 49 -14.51 -9.61 -7.19
N THR A 50 -13.35 -9.42 -6.57
CA THR A 50 -12.68 -8.11 -6.57
C THR A 50 -12.10 -7.82 -7.98
N PRO A 51 -12.42 -6.66 -8.59
CA PRO A 51 -11.87 -6.25 -9.87
C PRO A 51 -10.35 -6.26 -9.88
N LEU A 52 -9.75 -6.70 -10.99
CA LEU A 52 -8.29 -6.77 -11.16
C LEU A 52 -7.55 -7.64 -10.14
N ALA A 53 -8.26 -8.47 -9.35
CA ALA A 53 -7.64 -9.39 -8.39
C ALA A 53 -7.04 -10.63 -9.05
N HIS A 54 -7.43 -10.97 -10.28
CA HIS A 54 -6.84 -12.11 -10.98
C HIS A 54 -5.44 -11.73 -11.52
N PRO A 55 -4.38 -12.53 -11.28
CA PRO A 55 -2.99 -12.17 -11.64
C PRO A 55 -2.77 -11.99 -13.15
N PHE A 56 -3.64 -12.57 -13.98
CA PHE A 56 -3.68 -12.34 -15.43
C PHE A 56 -3.72 -10.86 -15.81
N TYR A 57 -4.46 -10.03 -15.06
CA TYR A 57 -4.56 -8.59 -15.33
C TYR A 57 -3.20 -7.90 -15.15
N ILE A 58 -2.34 -8.39 -14.26
CA ILE A 58 -0.98 -7.85 -14.06
C ILE A 58 -0.12 -8.12 -15.28
N VAL A 59 -0.15 -9.36 -15.80
CA VAL A 59 0.62 -9.75 -16.99
C VAL A 59 0.17 -8.95 -18.22
N ILE A 60 -1.15 -8.85 -18.44
CA ILE A 60 -1.70 -8.00 -19.51
C ILE A 60 -1.25 -6.55 -19.33
N THR A 61 -1.36 -6.02 -18.10
CA THR A 61 -0.96 -4.65 -17.81
C THR A 61 0.51 -4.41 -18.20
N TRP A 62 1.41 -5.33 -17.88
CA TRP A 62 2.83 -5.21 -18.27
C TRP A 62 3.02 -5.19 -19.78
N ILE A 63 2.36 -6.08 -20.51
CA ILE A 63 2.45 -6.14 -21.98
C ILE A 63 1.96 -4.82 -22.59
N ILE A 64 0.77 -4.36 -22.18
CA ILE A 64 0.17 -3.12 -22.68
C ILE A 64 1.04 -1.92 -22.30
N TYR A 65 1.44 -1.81 -21.02
CA TYR A 65 2.23 -0.71 -20.50
C TYR A 65 3.58 -0.56 -21.23
N LEU A 66 4.34 -1.65 -21.35
CA LEU A 66 5.64 -1.60 -22.01
C LEU A 66 5.49 -1.29 -23.51
N SER A 67 4.52 -1.92 -24.18
CA SER A 67 4.26 -1.67 -25.60
C SER A 67 3.85 -0.20 -25.84
N LEU A 68 2.96 0.33 -24.99
CA LEU A 68 2.47 1.71 -25.08
C LEU A 68 3.59 2.71 -24.84
N VAL A 69 4.37 2.56 -23.77
CA VAL A 69 5.40 3.52 -23.38
C VAL A 69 6.53 3.58 -24.39
N PHE A 70 7.04 2.42 -24.84
CA PHE A 70 8.12 2.38 -25.83
C PHE A 70 7.62 2.71 -27.24
N GLY A 71 6.39 2.29 -27.59
CA GLY A 71 5.75 2.65 -28.85
C GLY A 71 5.51 4.16 -28.98
N LEU A 72 4.92 4.79 -27.96
CA LEU A 72 4.73 6.24 -27.93
C LEU A 72 6.07 6.97 -28.06
N LYS A 73 7.10 6.53 -27.35
CA LYS A 73 8.42 7.17 -27.42
C LYS A 73 9.07 7.05 -28.79
N ALA A 74 8.77 5.99 -29.55
CA ALA A 74 9.27 5.80 -30.91
C ALA A 74 8.49 6.63 -31.96
N VAL A 75 7.19 6.86 -31.74
CA VAL A 75 6.30 7.52 -32.70
C VAL A 75 6.19 9.03 -32.48
N VAL A 76 6.28 9.50 -31.23
CA VAL A 76 6.12 10.92 -30.89
C VAL A 76 7.31 11.73 -31.43
N GLY A 77 7.07 12.49 -32.50
CA GLY A 77 8.07 13.34 -33.14
C GLY A 77 8.29 14.70 -32.47
N SER A 78 7.37 15.16 -31.61
CA SER A 78 7.45 16.47 -30.94
C SER A 78 6.84 16.43 -29.53
N ARG A 79 7.26 17.36 -28.66
CA ARG A 79 6.82 17.39 -27.26
C ARG A 79 5.37 17.85 -27.14
N TRP A 80 4.54 17.07 -26.46
CA TRP A 80 3.14 17.45 -26.20
C TRP A 80 3.02 18.42 -25.02
N PRO A 81 2.11 19.42 -25.09
CA PRO A 81 1.92 20.39 -24.01
C PRO A 81 1.05 19.79 -22.87
N THR A 82 1.65 19.03 -21.96
CA THR A 82 0.90 18.32 -20.89
C THR A 82 0.80 19.09 -19.56
N LYS A 83 1.10 20.39 -19.52
CA LYS A 83 1.26 21.17 -18.27
C LYS A 83 0.13 20.94 -17.26
N TYR A 84 -1.11 21.25 -17.66
CA TYR A 84 -2.27 21.18 -16.77
C TYR A 84 -2.72 19.74 -16.51
N ILE A 85 -2.62 18.87 -17.52
CA ILE A 85 -2.91 17.43 -17.39
C ILE A 85 -2.01 16.81 -16.31
N SER A 86 -0.69 17.05 -16.41
CA SER A 86 0.26 16.59 -15.40
C SER A 86 -0.01 17.21 -14.04
N ALA A 87 -0.35 18.49 -13.95
CA ALA A 87 -0.66 19.13 -12.66
C ALA A 87 -1.88 18.51 -11.96
N ILE A 88 -2.99 18.30 -12.69
CA ILE A 88 -4.22 17.70 -12.17
C ILE A 88 -3.97 16.24 -11.76
N HIS A 89 -3.28 15.48 -12.60
CA HIS A 89 -2.90 14.09 -12.32
C HIS A 89 -2.09 13.97 -11.03
N ASN A 90 -1.03 14.78 -10.88
CA ASN A 90 -0.21 14.79 -9.68
C ASN A 90 -0.98 15.29 -8.45
N LEU A 91 -1.90 16.25 -8.59
CA LEU A 91 -2.76 16.68 -7.49
C LEU A 91 -3.68 15.54 -7.04
N GLY A 92 -4.31 14.82 -7.97
CA GLY A 92 -5.15 13.67 -7.68
C GLY A 92 -4.41 12.58 -6.91
N LEU A 93 -3.22 12.19 -7.39
CA LEU A 93 -2.37 11.22 -6.69
C LEU A 93 -1.89 11.71 -5.32
N CYS A 94 -1.62 13.01 -5.17
CA CYS A 94 -1.27 13.61 -3.89
C CYS A 94 -2.42 13.51 -2.88
N LEU A 95 -3.63 13.88 -3.27
CA LEU A 95 -4.82 13.84 -2.41
C LEU A 95 -5.22 12.39 -2.07
N ALA A 96 -5.20 11.50 -3.06
CA ALA A 96 -5.46 10.08 -2.85
C ALA A 96 -4.44 9.46 -1.87
N SER A 97 -3.15 9.80 -2.01
CA SER A 97 -2.10 9.35 -1.09
C SER A 97 -2.32 9.87 0.33
N ALA A 98 -2.75 11.13 0.47
CA ALA A 98 -3.04 11.72 1.78
C ALA A 98 -4.25 11.05 2.46
N ALA A 99 -5.31 10.76 1.70
CA ALA A 99 -6.49 10.06 2.20
C ALA A 99 -6.16 8.63 2.67
N MET A 100 -5.41 7.88 1.86
CA MET A 100 -4.96 6.52 2.23
C MET A 100 -4.04 6.55 3.46
N LEU A 101 -3.12 7.52 3.54
CA LEU A 101 -2.26 7.70 4.71
C LEU A 101 -3.08 7.99 5.97
N ALA A 102 -4.07 8.87 5.89
CA ALA A 102 -4.94 9.20 7.02
C ALA A 102 -5.69 7.96 7.53
N SER A 103 -6.26 7.16 6.61
CA SER A 103 -6.95 5.90 6.95
C SER A 103 -6.02 4.90 7.64
N ILE A 104 -4.78 4.74 7.15
CA ILE A 104 -3.77 3.87 7.76
C ILE A 104 -3.35 4.37 9.16
N ILE A 105 -3.19 5.69 9.33
CA ILE A 105 -2.86 6.28 10.64
C ILE A 105 -3.99 6.05 11.63
N VAL A 106 -5.25 6.23 11.22
CA VAL A 106 -6.42 5.96 12.07
C VAL A 106 -6.45 4.50 12.47
N TRP A 107 -6.26 3.58 11.53
CA TRP A 107 -6.18 2.14 11.84
C TRP A 107 -5.06 1.84 12.86
N MET A 108 -3.84 2.35 12.63
CA MET A 108 -2.73 2.17 13.58
C MET A 108 -3.04 2.74 14.95
N ALA A 109 -3.64 3.94 15.02
CA ALA A 109 -4.00 4.59 16.26
C ALA A 109 -5.03 3.77 17.05
N VAL A 110 -6.02 3.17 16.38
CA VAL A 110 -6.99 2.26 17.01
C VAL A 110 -6.30 1.01 17.55
N GLN A 111 -5.40 0.39 16.79
CA GLN A 111 -4.67 -0.79 17.25
C GLN A 111 -3.77 -0.48 18.45
N VAL A 112 -3.09 0.67 18.46
CA VAL A 112 -2.27 1.09 19.61
C VAL A 112 -3.13 1.41 20.83
N SER A 113 -4.23 2.16 20.66
CA SER A 113 -5.08 2.59 21.78
C SER A 113 -5.83 1.43 22.44
N ALA A 114 -6.19 0.39 21.67
CA ALA A 114 -6.74 -0.86 22.19
C ALA A 114 -5.67 -1.77 22.85
N GLY A 115 -4.38 -1.43 22.76
CA GLY A 115 -3.28 -2.26 23.26
C GLY A 115 -2.98 -3.47 22.35
N HIS A 116 -3.39 -3.41 21.09
CA HIS A 116 -3.25 -4.43 20.04
C HIS A 116 -2.04 -4.16 19.14
N TRP A 117 -0.96 -3.61 19.70
CA TRP A 117 0.21 -3.19 18.93
C TRP A 117 0.88 -4.32 18.12
N GLN A 118 0.77 -5.58 18.55
CA GLN A 118 1.31 -6.72 17.80
C GLN A 118 0.59 -6.93 16.46
N ARG A 119 -0.69 -6.53 16.34
CA ARG A 119 -1.47 -6.60 15.10
C ARG A 119 -1.00 -5.63 14.02
N ILE A 120 -0.21 -4.62 14.37
CA ILE A 120 0.45 -3.73 13.40
C ILE A 120 1.54 -4.46 12.61
N PHE A 121 2.14 -5.49 13.22
CA PHE A 121 3.22 -6.25 12.62
C PHE A 121 2.76 -7.61 12.11
N CYS A 122 1.83 -8.27 12.79
CA CYS A 122 1.44 -9.65 12.55
C CYS A 122 -0.08 -9.82 12.55
N TRP A 123 -0.62 -10.40 11.49
CA TRP A 123 -1.96 -10.98 11.49
C TRP A 123 -1.85 -12.49 11.46
N ARG A 124 -2.76 -13.20 12.14
CA ARG A 124 -2.84 -14.67 12.06
C ARG A 124 -3.58 -15.10 10.81
N SER A 125 -4.63 -14.35 10.46
CA SER A 125 -5.47 -14.57 9.28
C SER A 125 -5.92 -13.22 8.70
N MET A 126 -6.26 -13.22 7.41
CA MET A 126 -6.94 -12.08 6.79
C MET A 126 -8.40 -11.99 7.23
N PRO A 127 -8.97 -10.78 7.37
CA PRO A 127 -10.42 -10.61 7.53
C PRO A 127 -11.19 -11.37 6.43
N GLY A 128 -12.13 -12.22 6.83
CA GLY A 128 -12.96 -13.00 5.91
C GLY A 128 -12.30 -14.25 5.29
N ALA A 129 -11.10 -14.65 5.74
CA ALA A 129 -10.47 -15.90 5.30
C ALA A 129 -11.13 -17.14 5.95
N PRO A 130 -11.30 -18.26 5.24
CA PRO A 130 -11.81 -19.51 5.81
C PRO A 130 -10.92 -19.98 6.97
N GLY A 131 -11.50 -20.13 8.17
CA GLY A 131 -10.76 -20.52 9.37
C GLY A 131 -10.12 -19.36 10.17
N GLY A 132 -10.42 -18.10 9.83
CA GLY A 132 -10.02 -16.93 10.63
C GLY A 132 -10.67 -16.97 12.03
N HIS A 133 -9.94 -17.55 12.98
CA HIS A 133 -10.37 -17.78 14.38
C HIS A 133 -9.91 -16.67 15.32
N ASP A 134 -9.89 -15.43 14.84
CA ASP A 134 -9.87 -14.29 15.74
C ASP A 134 -11.33 -13.85 15.82
N ASP A 135 -11.92 -13.86 17.01
CA ASP A 135 -13.24 -13.28 17.29
C ASP A 135 -12.98 -11.87 17.88
N PRO A 136 -12.52 -10.89 17.07
CA PRO A 136 -12.30 -9.55 17.55
C PRO A 136 -13.67 -8.89 17.77
N ALA A 137 -13.75 -7.93 18.69
CA ALA A 137 -14.95 -7.12 18.84
C ALA A 137 -15.37 -6.53 17.48
N ALA A 138 -16.68 -6.38 17.22
CA ALA A 138 -17.21 -5.92 15.92
C ALA A 138 -16.50 -4.67 15.35
N THR A 139 -16.12 -3.73 16.22
CA THR A 139 -15.36 -2.51 15.87
C THR A 139 -14.00 -2.80 15.23
N GLU A 140 -13.31 -3.85 15.65
CA GLU A 140 -11.99 -4.23 15.12
C GLU A 140 -12.08 -4.97 13.79
N MET A 141 -13.18 -5.71 13.58
CA MET A 141 -13.48 -6.30 12.28
C MET A 141 -13.71 -5.20 11.23
N ILE A 142 -14.41 -4.12 11.62
CA ILE A 142 -14.62 -2.95 10.76
C ILE A 142 -13.30 -2.27 10.41
N THR A 143 -12.44 -1.98 11.41
CA THR A 143 -11.18 -1.26 11.13
C THR A 143 -10.22 -2.07 10.28
N ASP A 144 -10.14 -3.39 10.46
CA ASP A 144 -9.33 -4.24 9.60
C ASP A 144 -9.87 -4.31 8.17
N SER A 145 -11.19 -4.37 7.99
CA SER A 145 -11.83 -4.30 6.67
C SER A 145 -11.53 -2.97 5.97
N VAL A 146 -11.56 -1.86 6.71
CA VAL A 146 -11.18 -0.53 6.19
C VAL A 146 -9.71 -0.50 5.77
N LEU A 147 -8.80 -1.16 6.50
CA LEU A 147 -7.39 -1.27 6.09
C LEU A 147 -7.26 -2.06 4.79
N VAL A 148 -7.92 -3.23 4.68
CA VAL A 148 -7.89 -4.06 3.46
C VAL A 148 -8.47 -3.29 2.27
N TYR A 149 -9.57 -2.57 2.46
CA TYR A 149 -10.12 -1.65 1.46
C TYR A 149 -9.12 -0.57 1.06
N THR A 150 -8.50 0.09 2.05
CA THR A 150 -7.50 1.15 1.81
C THR A 150 -6.31 0.62 1.01
N VAL A 151 -5.82 -0.58 1.30
CA VAL A 151 -4.74 -1.21 0.53
C VAL A 151 -5.21 -1.66 -0.86
N THR A 152 -6.48 -2.01 -1.03
CA THR A 152 -7.06 -2.26 -2.34
C THR A 152 -7.13 -0.96 -3.17
N MET A 153 -7.45 0.17 -2.57
CA MET A 153 -7.36 1.48 -3.24
C MET A 153 -5.91 1.83 -3.57
N TYR A 154 -4.97 1.51 -2.67
CA TYR A 154 -3.53 1.65 -2.91
C TYR A 154 -3.04 0.76 -4.06
N TYR A 155 -3.59 -0.45 -4.18
CA TYR A 155 -3.36 -1.35 -5.31
C TYR A 155 -3.84 -0.70 -6.61
N TYR A 156 -5.08 -0.22 -6.67
CA TYR A 156 -5.60 0.49 -7.84
C TYR A 156 -4.82 1.76 -8.18
N SER A 157 -4.29 2.46 -7.17
CA SER A 157 -3.43 3.63 -7.41
C SER A 157 -2.22 3.27 -8.27
N LYS A 158 -1.69 2.04 -8.21
CA LYS A 158 -0.54 1.63 -9.03
C LYS A 158 -0.82 1.64 -10.53
N TRP A 159 -2.06 1.36 -10.95
CA TRP A 159 -2.47 1.54 -12.35
C TRP A 159 -2.57 3.01 -12.72
N TRP A 160 -3.11 3.84 -11.82
CA TRP A 160 -3.17 5.29 -12.04
C TRP A 160 -1.75 5.87 -12.18
N GLU A 161 -0.81 5.41 -11.36
CA GLU A 161 0.60 5.82 -11.41
C GLU A 161 1.29 5.47 -12.74
N LEU A 162 0.80 4.50 -13.53
CA LEU A 162 1.36 4.20 -14.86
C LEU A 162 1.26 5.40 -15.82
N LEU A 163 0.29 6.29 -15.61
CA LEU A 163 0.17 7.53 -16.37
C LEU A 163 1.39 8.45 -16.18
N ASP A 164 2.16 8.33 -15.08
CA ASP A 164 3.41 9.07 -14.90
C ASP A 164 4.38 8.77 -16.05
N THR A 165 4.54 7.49 -16.40
CA THR A 165 5.43 7.06 -17.48
C THR A 165 4.91 7.49 -18.84
N VAL A 166 3.59 7.40 -19.06
CA VAL A 166 2.95 7.85 -20.31
C VAL A 166 3.19 9.35 -20.52
N LEU A 167 2.98 10.18 -19.48
CA LEU A 167 3.23 11.62 -19.52
C LEU A 167 4.71 11.94 -19.78
N LEU A 168 5.64 11.16 -19.22
CA LEU A 168 7.07 11.29 -19.52
C LEU A 168 7.38 10.92 -20.99
N ALA A 169 6.76 9.87 -21.53
CA ALA A 169 6.97 9.42 -22.90
C ALA A 169 6.50 10.48 -23.92
N VAL A 170 5.28 11.01 -23.79
CA VAL A 170 4.73 12.03 -24.71
C VAL A 170 5.40 13.41 -24.58
N THR A 171 6.05 13.68 -23.44
CA THR A 171 6.87 14.89 -23.26
C THR A 171 8.33 14.70 -23.68
N LEU A 172 8.67 13.53 -24.24
CA LEU A 172 10.01 13.14 -24.67
C LEU A 172 11.05 13.30 -23.54
N LYS A 173 10.64 13.06 -22.30
CA LYS A 173 11.54 13.04 -21.14
C LYS A 173 12.22 11.67 -21.01
N PRO A 174 13.45 11.63 -20.46
CA PRO A 174 14.16 10.36 -20.31
C PRO A 174 13.42 9.43 -19.36
N LEU A 175 13.22 8.20 -19.83
CA LEU A 175 12.69 7.09 -19.03
C LEU A 175 13.88 6.32 -18.47
N ILE A 176 14.15 6.50 -17.18
CA ILE A 176 15.23 5.77 -16.51
C ILE A 176 14.76 4.37 -16.14
N PHE A 177 15.67 3.39 -16.18
CA PHE A 177 15.39 2.00 -15.83
C PHE A 177 14.68 1.88 -14.47
N LEU A 178 15.15 2.59 -13.44
CA LEU A 178 14.56 2.60 -12.11
C LEU A 178 13.05 2.89 -12.14
N HIS A 179 12.61 3.85 -12.96
CA HIS A 179 11.21 4.24 -13.03
C HIS A 179 10.33 3.14 -13.64
N VAL A 180 10.74 2.60 -14.79
CA VAL A 180 9.99 1.54 -15.49
C VAL A 180 9.98 0.25 -14.66
N TYR A 181 11.14 -0.15 -14.13
CA TYR A 181 11.26 -1.32 -13.25
C TYR A 181 10.35 -1.20 -12.03
N HIS A 182 10.36 -0.04 -11.36
CA HIS A 182 9.50 0.24 -10.23
C HIS A 182 8.02 0.08 -10.59
N HIS A 183 7.52 0.80 -11.61
CA HIS A 183 6.10 0.76 -11.96
C HIS A 183 5.60 -0.62 -12.40
N CYS A 184 6.45 -1.46 -13.00
CA CYS A 184 6.08 -2.84 -13.28
C CYS A 184 5.96 -3.67 -12.00
N VAL A 185 6.99 -3.66 -11.16
CA VAL A 185 7.10 -4.64 -10.06
C VAL A 185 6.23 -4.30 -8.86
N VAL A 186 5.95 -3.02 -8.60
CA VAL A 186 5.10 -2.62 -7.46
C VAL A 186 3.67 -3.12 -7.59
N ILE A 187 3.14 -3.28 -8.81
CA ILE A 187 1.80 -3.84 -9.03
C ILE A 187 1.73 -5.29 -8.51
N ALA A 188 2.68 -6.13 -8.94
CA ALA A 188 2.77 -7.51 -8.48
C ALA A 188 3.07 -7.61 -6.99
N MET A 189 3.89 -6.70 -6.46
CA MET A 189 4.22 -6.64 -5.04
C MET A 189 2.97 -6.40 -4.20
N VAL A 190 2.16 -5.39 -4.51
CA VAL A 190 0.94 -5.09 -3.75
C VAL A 190 -0.11 -6.20 -3.92
N TRP A 191 -0.21 -6.82 -5.10
CA TRP A 191 -1.06 -7.99 -5.28
C TRP A 191 -0.66 -9.15 -4.35
N MET A 192 0.64 -9.44 -4.23
CA MET A 192 1.15 -10.45 -3.30
C MET A 192 0.82 -10.10 -1.85
N TRP A 193 0.80 -8.82 -1.48
CA TRP A 193 0.40 -8.38 -0.14
C TRP A 193 -1.05 -8.73 0.11
N LEU A 194 -1.94 -8.38 -0.82
CA LEU A 194 -3.38 -8.63 -0.76
C LEU A 194 -3.70 -10.12 -0.80
N GLN A 195 -2.99 -10.91 -1.59
CA GLN A 195 -3.18 -12.36 -1.63
C GLN A 195 -2.61 -13.06 -0.39
N GLY A 196 -1.51 -12.55 0.17
CA GLY A 196 -0.81 -13.16 1.31
C GLY A 196 -1.29 -12.68 2.68
N GLY A 197 -2.07 -11.60 2.76
CA GLY A 197 -2.51 -11.01 4.02
C GLY A 197 -1.38 -10.43 4.85
N SER A 198 -0.46 -9.70 4.21
CA SER A 198 0.73 -9.16 4.89
C SER A 198 0.44 -7.83 5.57
N VAL A 199 0.01 -7.86 6.84
CA VAL A 199 -0.34 -6.64 7.58
C VAL A 199 0.81 -5.65 7.72
N LEU A 200 2.04 -6.16 7.90
CA LEU A 200 3.25 -5.32 7.93
C LEU A 200 3.34 -4.46 6.66
N ALA A 201 3.03 -5.07 5.51
CA ALA A 201 3.06 -4.38 4.24
C ALA A 201 1.85 -3.45 4.06
N PHE A 202 0.67 -3.84 4.54
CA PHE A 202 -0.56 -3.05 4.51
C PHE A 202 -0.48 -1.77 5.34
N GLY A 203 -0.11 -1.88 6.61
CA GLY A 203 -0.02 -0.75 7.52
C GLY A 203 1.27 0.04 7.29
N LEU A 204 2.40 -0.52 7.71
CA LEU A 204 3.66 0.23 7.76
C LEU A 204 4.27 0.45 6.37
N GLY A 205 4.24 -0.55 5.51
CA GLY A 205 4.76 -0.45 4.14
C GLY A 205 3.99 0.58 3.31
N ALA A 206 2.68 0.39 3.15
CA ALA A 206 1.84 1.31 2.39
C ALA A 206 1.73 2.68 3.08
N GLY A 207 1.70 2.76 4.41
CA GLY A 207 1.67 4.01 5.15
C GLY A 207 2.91 4.87 4.89
N PHE A 208 4.12 4.30 4.95
CA PHE A 208 5.33 5.07 4.65
C PHE A 208 5.39 5.43 3.15
N ASN A 209 4.99 4.52 2.25
CA ASN A 209 4.98 4.84 0.83
C ASN A 209 4.00 5.98 0.48
N THR A 210 2.77 5.94 1.01
CA THR A 210 1.78 7.00 0.80
C THR A 210 2.25 8.33 1.38
N LEU A 211 2.91 8.35 2.54
CA LEU A 211 3.58 9.54 3.08
C LEU A 211 4.62 10.13 2.11
N VAL A 212 5.50 9.29 1.57
CA VAL A 212 6.50 9.74 0.60
C VAL A 212 5.82 10.24 -0.69
N HIS A 213 4.78 9.55 -1.14
CA HIS A 213 4.01 9.90 -2.34
C HIS A 213 3.30 11.25 -2.20
N VAL A 214 2.77 11.61 -1.02
CA VAL A 214 2.24 12.97 -0.77
C VAL A 214 3.29 14.03 -1.11
N PHE A 215 4.51 13.91 -0.56
CA PHE A 215 5.57 14.89 -0.83
C PHE A 215 6.08 14.84 -2.28
N MET A 216 6.19 13.63 -2.85
CA MET A 216 6.66 13.42 -4.22
C MET A 216 5.70 14.00 -5.26
N TYR A 217 4.40 13.72 -5.14
CA TYR A 217 3.39 14.19 -6.08
C TYR A 217 3.11 15.68 -5.92
N TYR A 218 3.14 16.20 -4.69
CA TYR A 218 3.14 17.64 -4.47
C TYR A 218 4.32 18.32 -5.19
N TYR A 219 5.52 17.74 -5.09
CA TYR A 219 6.69 18.23 -5.82
C TYR A 219 6.46 18.20 -7.34
N TYR A 220 5.97 17.11 -7.91
CA TYR A 220 5.75 17.01 -9.36
C TYR A 220 4.64 17.92 -9.88
N MET A 221 3.58 18.14 -9.10
CA MET A 221 2.56 19.13 -9.40
C MET A 221 3.19 20.52 -9.50
N GLN A 222 3.94 20.95 -8.48
CA GLN A 222 4.62 22.25 -8.47
C GLN A 222 5.59 22.39 -9.65
N ARG A 223 6.34 21.33 -9.98
CA ARG A 223 7.24 21.33 -11.15
C ARG A 223 6.49 21.43 -12.48
N SER A 224 5.32 20.81 -12.59
CA SER A 224 4.48 20.89 -13.79
C SER A 224 3.97 22.32 -13.99
N LEU A 225 3.62 23.03 -12.91
CA LEU A 225 3.18 24.43 -12.96
C LEU A 225 4.30 25.44 -13.29
N GLY A 226 5.57 25.01 -13.21
CA GLY A 226 6.75 25.84 -13.48
C GLY A 226 7.45 26.35 -12.22
N ASN A 227 6.96 25.98 -11.04
CA ASN A 227 7.49 26.46 -9.78
C ASN A 227 8.85 25.81 -9.43
N LYS A 228 9.72 26.58 -8.79
CA LYS A 228 11.01 26.10 -8.27
C LYS A 228 10.78 25.53 -6.86
N VAL A 229 11.19 24.28 -6.65
CA VAL A 229 11.02 23.59 -5.37
C VAL A 229 12.39 23.15 -4.85
N TRP A 230 12.77 23.62 -3.67
CA TRP A 230 14.11 23.45 -3.11
C TRP A 230 14.34 22.08 -2.45
N PHE A 231 13.28 21.42 -1.97
CA PHE A 231 13.38 20.20 -1.18
C PHE A 231 13.47 18.90 -2.01
N LYS A 232 13.75 18.95 -3.32
CA LYS A 232 13.92 17.76 -4.18
C LYS A 232 14.85 16.71 -3.57
N LYS A 233 15.99 17.15 -3.01
CA LYS A 233 16.99 16.25 -2.41
C LYS A 233 16.47 15.54 -1.15
N HIS A 234 15.58 16.19 -0.39
CA HIS A 234 14.98 15.61 0.81
C HIS A 234 14.01 14.48 0.45
N ILE A 235 13.28 14.60 -0.66
CA ILE A 235 12.38 13.53 -1.15
C ILE A 235 13.17 12.25 -1.45
N THR A 236 14.28 12.35 -2.19
CA THR A 236 15.11 11.16 -2.49
C THR A 236 15.73 10.55 -1.22
N LYS A 237 16.06 11.37 -0.21
CA LYS A 237 16.50 10.85 1.09
C LYS A 237 15.37 10.15 1.82
N LEU A 238 14.16 10.70 1.82
CA LEU A 238 12.97 10.07 2.42
C LEU A 238 12.65 8.72 1.77
N GLN A 239 12.78 8.61 0.44
CA GLN A 239 12.64 7.33 -0.27
C GLN A 239 13.66 6.29 0.20
N ILE A 240 14.93 6.68 0.38
CA ILE A 240 15.95 5.76 0.91
C ILE A 240 15.63 5.37 2.36
N ILE A 241 15.22 6.32 3.19
CA ILE A 241 14.82 6.07 4.58
C ILE A 241 13.63 5.10 4.64
N GLN A 242 12.65 5.22 3.74
CA GLN A 242 11.52 4.30 3.63
C GLN A 242 11.97 2.85 3.40
N PHE A 243 12.92 2.61 2.49
CA PHE A 243 13.41 1.26 2.26
C PHE A 243 14.24 0.73 3.43
N VAL A 244 15.09 1.57 4.05
CA VAL A 244 15.87 1.17 5.23
C VAL A 244 14.93 0.85 6.42
N SER A 245 13.94 1.69 6.68
CA SER A 245 12.98 1.47 7.76
C SER A 245 12.16 0.20 7.54
N SER A 246 11.85 -0.18 6.28
CA SER A 246 11.14 -1.43 5.98
C SER A 246 11.87 -2.67 6.50
N PHE A 247 13.22 -2.68 6.47
CA PHE A 247 14.01 -3.77 7.02
C PHE A 247 14.08 -3.74 8.54
N LEU A 248 14.11 -2.56 9.16
CA LEU A 248 14.07 -2.44 10.62
C LEU A 248 12.71 -2.89 11.18
N LEU A 249 11.63 -2.51 10.53
CA LEU A 249 10.26 -2.87 10.90
C LEU A 249 9.93 -4.35 10.60
N ALA A 250 10.77 -5.05 9.83
CA ALA A 250 10.67 -6.49 9.62
C ALA A 250 11.08 -7.30 10.86
N ILE A 251 11.94 -6.78 11.73
CA ILE A 251 12.45 -7.48 12.92
C ILE A 251 11.31 -7.93 13.84
N PRO A 252 10.37 -7.06 14.29
CA PRO A 252 9.24 -7.50 15.12
C PRO A 252 8.33 -8.50 14.41
N TYR A 253 8.11 -8.36 13.10
CA TYR A 253 7.35 -9.36 12.32
C TYR A 253 8.02 -10.73 12.36
N LEU A 254 9.33 -10.81 12.11
CA LEU A 254 10.09 -12.06 12.18
C LEU A 254 10.06 -12.64 13.60
N GLY A 255 10.22 -11.79 14.62
CA GLY A 255 10.14 -12.19 16.02
C GLY A 255 8.80 -12.84 16.39
N LEU A 256 7.69 -12.24 15.96
CA LEU A 256 6.34 -12.80 16.14
C LEU A 256 6.13 -14.06 15.30
N THR A 257 6.56 -14.04 14.03
CA THR A 257 6.39 -15.15 13.09
C THR A 257 7.06 -16.43 13.56
N PHE A 258 8.27 -16.35 14.11
CA PHE A 258 9.05 -17.49 14.59
C PHE A 258 8.92 -17.74 16.11
N GLY A 259 8.06 -16.99 16.80
CA GLY A 259 7.80 -17.19 18.23
C GLY A 259 8.92 -16.72 19.18
N TYR A 260 9.88 -15.91 18.71
CA TYR A 260 10.85 -15.23 19.58
C TYR A 260 10.21 -14.12 20.41
N ILE A 261 9.11 -13.53 19.92
CA ILE A 261 8.27 -12.58 20.65
C ILE A 261 6.96 -13.30 21.00
N PRO A 262 6.62 -13.47 22.29
CA PRO A 262 5.39 -14.15 22.67
C PRO A 262 4.16 -13.33 22.27
N LEU A 263 3.14 -14.01 21.74
CA LEU A 263 1.85 -13.41 21.46
C LEU A 263 1.15 -13.03 22.77
N ASN A 264 0.69 -11.79 22.86
CA ASN A 264 -0.11 -11.34 23.98
C ASN A 264 -1.57 -11.73 23.75
N LYS A 265 -2.19 -12.36 24.76
CA LYS A 265 -3.63 -12.69 24.76
C LYS A 265 -4.55 -11.50 24.53
N ARG A 266 -4.09 -10.27 24.82
CA ARG A 266 -4.85 -9.06 24.49
C ARG A 266 -4.95 -8.88 22.96
N SER A 267 -3.83 -9.00 22.24
CA SER A 267 -3.81 -8.87 20.78
C SER A 267 -4.36 -10.11 20.06
N PHE A 268 -4.25 -11.29 20.68
CA PHE A 268 -4.68 -12.58 20.13
C PHE A 268 -5.36 -13.44 21.21
N PRO A 269 -6.67 -13.25 21.45
CA PRO A 269 -7.40 -13.95 22.50
C PRO A 269 -7.44 -15.48 22.32
N SER A 270 -7.50 -15.93 21.06
CA SER A 270 -7.62 -17.35 20.69
C SER A 270 -6.30 -18.09 20.60
N ALA A 271 -5.15 -17.50 20.94
CA ALA A 271 -3.85 -18.14 20.82
C ALA A 271 -3.67 -19.25 21.87
N SER A 272 -4.21 -20.43 21.60
CA SER A 272 -3.97 -21.64 22.39
C SER A 272 -2.61 -22.24 22.01
N PRO A 273 -1.85 -22.83 22.96
CA PRO A 273 -0.63 -23.56 22.65
C PRO A 273 -1.00 -24.86 21.91
N GLY A 274 -1.22 -24.77 20.60
CA GLY A 274 -1.66 -25.90 19.79
C GLY A 274 -2.40 -25.56 18.50
N ASP A 275 -2.72 -24.29 18.23
CA ASP A 275 -3.38 -23.91 16.97
C ASP A 275 -2.48 -24.24 15.77
N MET A 276 -2.93 -25.24 15.02
CA MET A 276 -2.31 -25.81 13.82
C MET A 276 -2.14 -24.74 12.72
N PRO A 277 -1.12 -24.82 11.83
CA PRO A 277 -0.88 -23.82 10.81
C PRO A 277 -2.08 -23.69 9.87
N LEU A 278 -2.58 -22.46 9.70
CA LEU A 278 -3.58 -22.13 8.71
C LEU A 278 -3.06 -22.50 7.30
N LEU A 279 -3.95 -23.03 6.46
CA LEU A 279 -3.67 -23.52 5.11
C LEU A 279 -2.88 -22.47 4.29
N GLY A 280 -1.56 -22.65 4.18
CA GLY A 280 -0.66 -21.73 3.45
C GLY A 280 0.63 -21.33 4.18
N SER A 281 0.77 -21.60 5.48
CA SER A 281 2.04 -21.36 6.19
C SER A 281 2.93 -22.62 6.16
N PRO A 282 4.15 -22.57 5.60
CA PRO A 282 5.10 -23.64 5.85
C PRO A 282 5.41 -23.70 7.36
N VAL A 283 5.51 -24.92 7.89
CA VAL A 283 5.99 -25.34 9.22
C VAL A 283 6.34 -24.21 10.20
N GLY A 284 5.46 -23.91 11.16
CA GLY A 284 5.80 -23.18 12.39
C GLY A 284 5.67 -21.65 12.38
N HIS A 285 5.09 -21.03 11.35
CA HIS A 285 4.85 -19.58 11.33
C HIS A 285 3.55 -19.17 12.02
N GLN A 286 3.64 -18.21 12.96
CA GLN A 286 2.48 -17.67 13.70
C GLN A 286 1.74 -16.54 12.96
N CYS A 287 2.38 -15.94 11.94
CA CYS A 287 1.85 -14.81 11.18
C CYS A 287 1.63 -15.18 9.71
N SER A 288 0.59 -14.61 9.11
CA SER A 288 0.31 -14.68 7.68
C SER A 288 1.32 -13.88 6.86
N GLY A 289 1.32 -14.09 5.54
CA GLY A 289 2.05 -13.26 4.59
C GLY A 289 3.54 -13.55 4.44
N TRP A 290 4.03 -14.72 4.87
CA TRP A 290 5.45 -15.09 4.74
C TRP A 290 5.99 -14.95 3.31
N TYR A 291 5.30 -15.52 2.32
CA TYR A 291 5.73 -15.43 0.92
C TYR A 291 5.73 -13.98 0.39
N SER A 292 4.71 -13.22 0.78
CA SER A 292 4.62 -11.78 0.49
C SER A 292 5.79 -11.03 1.11
N PHE A 293 6.13 -11.34 2.37
CA PHE A 293 7.26 -10.74 3.07
C PHE A 293 8.57 -11.01 2.34
N VAL A 294 8.89 -12.28 2.03
CA VAL A 294 10.13 -12.65 1.33
C VAL A 294 10.24 -11.96 -0.03
N PHE A 295 9.14 -11.99 -0.80
CA PHE A 295 9.09 -11.29 -2.10
C PHE A 295 9.34 -9.78 -1.94
N SER A 296 8.66 -9.16 -0.99
CA SER A 296 8.79 -7.72 -0.72
C SER A 296 10.17 -7.33 -0.23
N SER A 297 10.81 -8.16 0.61
CA SER A 297 12.18 -7.94 1.06
C SER A 297 13.17 -7.94 -0.11
N PHE A 298 13.02 -8.88 -1.04
CA PHE A 298 13.85 -8.91 -2.25
C PHE A 298 13.64 -7.66 -3.12
N ILE A 299 12.40 -7.27 -3.36
CA ILE A 299 12.09 -6.07 -4.16
C ILE A 299 12.58 -4.79 -3.46
N ASN A 300 12.32 -4.62 -2.16
CA ASN A 300 12.80 -3.48 -1.39
C ASN A 300 14.32 -3.39 -1.34
N ALA A 301 15.03 -4.52 -1.31
CA ALA A 301 16.50 -4.54 -1.40
C ALA A 301 16.97 -4.03 -2.77
N SER A 302 16.31 -4.47 -3.85
CA SER A 302 16.59 -3.98 -5.21
C SER A 302 16.34 -2.47 -5.34
N PHE A 303 15.25 -1.95 -4.75
CA PHE A 303 14.96 -0.52 -4.74
C PHE A 303 15.97 0.27 -3.92
N LEU A 304 16.32 -0.20 -2.72
CA LEU A 304 17.32 0.47 -1.89
C LEU A 304 18.64 0.62 -2.66
N TYR A 305 19.09 -0.44 -3.32
CA TYR A 305 20.27 -0.37 -4.18
C TYR A 305 20.12 0.68 -5.30
N LEU A 306 19.04 0.63 -6.07
CA LEU A 306 18.83 1.53 -7.20
C LEU A 306 18.69 3.00 -6.77
N PHE A 307 18.00 3.28 -5.66
CA PHE A 307 17.86 4.64 -5.13
C PHE A 307 19.17 5.19 -4.58
N VAL A 308 19.97 4.38 -3.90
CA VAL A 308 21.32 4.76 -3.46
C VAL A 308 22.22 5.05 -4.66
N ALA A 309 22.19 4.20 -5.69
CA ALA A 309 22.93 4.41 -6.93
C ALA A 309 22.50 5.70 -7.65
N PHE A 310 21.19 5.94 -7.76
CA PHE A 310 20.61 7.16 -8.32
C PHE A 310 21.01 8.43 -7.53
N PHE A 311 20.99 8.35 -6.19
CA PHE A 311 21.38 9.47 -5.34
C PHE A 311 22.86 9.83 -5.53
N ARG A 312 23.74 8.82 -5.55
CA ARG A 312 25.18 9.01 -5.77
C ARG A 312 25.45 9.62 -7.14
N SER A 313 24.83 9.10 -8.20
CA SER A 313 25.03 9.60 -9.58
C SER A 313 24.51 11.02 -9.77
N THR A 314 23.39 11.38 -9.13
CA THR A 314 22.74 12.69 -9.34
C THR A 314 23.34 13.79 -8.47
N TYR A 315 23.62 13.52 -7.19
CA TYR A 315 23.95 14.56 -6.21
C TYR A 315 25.42 14.63 -5.84
N ASN A 316 26.12 13.50 -5.79
CA ASN A 316 27.54 13.50 -5.43
C ASN A 316 28.41 13.84 -6.64
N ARG A 317 28.01 13.42 -7.85
CA ARG A 317 28.71 13.77 -9.09
C ARG A 317 28.65 15.28 -9.39
N ARG A 318 27.47 15.89 -9.26
CA ARG A 318 27.28 17.35 -9.33
C ARG A 318 28.07 18.16 -8.31
N LYS A 319 28.42 17.58 -7.16
CA LYS A 319 29.28 18.24 -6.17
C LYS A 319 30.73 18.28 -6.64
N LYS A 320 31.21 17.19 -7.26
CA LYS A 320 32.56 17.13 -7.87
C LYS A 320 32.67 18.08 -9.07
N ASP A 321 31.68 18.10 -9.95
CA ASP A 321 31.68 18.98 -11.15
C ASP A 321 31.57 20.49 -10.81
N LYS A 322 31.16 20.83 -9.58
CA LYS A 322 31.16 22.22 -9.08
C LYS A 322 32.43 22.61 -8.33
N GLN A 323 33.30 21.64 -8.04
CA GLN A 323 34.57 21.81 -7.32
C GLN A 323 35.80 21.69 -8.23
N ALA A 324 35.60 21.28 -9.49
CA ALA A 324 36.57 21.31 -10.57
C ALA A 324 36.32 22.54 -11.45
#